data_AF-A0A933WGQ7-F1
#
_entry.id   AF-A0A933WGQ7-F1
#
_cell.length_a   1.000
_cell.length_b   1.000
_cell.length_c   1.000
_cell.angle_alpha   90.00
_cell.angle_beta   90.00
_cell.angle_gamma   90.00
#
_symmetry.space_group_name_H-M   'P 1'
#
loop_
_entity.id
_entity.type
_entity.pdbx_description
1 polymer ?
#
loop_
_entity_poly.entity_id
_entity_poly.type
_entity_poly.pdbx_seq_one_letter_code
_entity_poly.pdbx_strand_id
1 'polypeptide(L)' 'MAVTEIENKSDFSKAEKISRYDLETINEARRLLGLKEISSLDKECLRCSRPFKSEGDHNRLCDNCRKISV' A
#
# COMPACT_ATOMS: atom_id res chain seq x y z
N MET A 1 -40.97 27.45 -16.12
CA MET A 1 -40.66 26.11 -15.58
C MET A 1 -39.28 26.18 -14.97
N ALA A 2 -39.20 26.24 -13.64
CA ALA A 2 -37.94 26.28 -12.91
C ALA A 2 -37.35 24.87 -12.89
N VAL A 3 -36.15 24.70 -13.45
CA VAL A 3 -35.34 23.49 -13.26
C VAL A 3 -34.32 23.83 -12.18
N THR A 4 -34.48 23.15 -11.06
CA THR A 4 -33.76 23.32 -9.79
C THR A 4 -32.29 22.95 -9.92
N GLU A 5 -31.45 23.72 -9.24
CA GLU A 5 -30.01 23.49 -9.06
C GLU A 5 -29.73 22.10 -8.50
N ILE A 6 -28.89 21.33 -9.21
CA ILE A 6 -28.36 20.07 -8.69
C ILE A 6 -27.16 20.42 -7.81
N GLU A 7 -27.38 20.54 -6.51
CA GLU A 7 -26.30 20.53 -5.51
C GLU A 7 -25.59 19.17 -5.52
N ASN A 8 -24.48 19.07 -6.24
CA ASN A 8 -23.64 17.88 -6.21
C ASN A 8 -22.69 17.93 -5.00
N LYS A 9 -23.26 17.80 -3.80
CA LYS A 9 -22.51 17.48 -2.57
C LYS A 9 -22.21 15.99 -2.58
N SER A 10 -21.12 15.61 -3.23
CA SER A 10 -20.48 14.33 -2.91
C SER A 10 -19.25 14.62 -2.06
N ASP A 11 -19.49 14.64 -0.74
CA ASP A 11 -18.46 14.54 0.27
C ASP A 11 -17.50 13.39 -0.07
N PHE A 12 -16.32 13.72 -0.58
CA PHE A 12 -15.18 12.80 -0.68
C PHE A 12 -14.57 12.58 0.71
N SER A 13 -15.41 12.23 1.68
CA SER A 13 -15.01 11.73 3.00
C SER A 13 -15.04 10.21 2.99
N LYS A 14 -14.43 9.62 1.96
CA LYS A 14 -14.10 8.20 1.96
C LYS A 14 -12.59 8.06 1.95
N ALA A 15 -12.03 8.14 3.15
CA ALA A 15 -10.82 7.41 3.52
C ALA A 15 -11.13 5.89 3.49
N GLU A 16 -11.60 5.39 2.34
CA GLU A 16 -11.81 3.98 2.07
C GLU A 16 -10.42 3.35 2.06
N LYS A 17 -10.13 2.68 3.18
CA LYS A 17 -8.99 1.79 3.40
C LYS A 17 -8.62 1.14 2.07
N ILE A 18 -7.46 1.51 1.52
CA ILE A 18 -6.82 0.78 0.43
C ILE A 18 -6.82 -0.69 0.86
N SER A 19 -7.66 -1.49 0.21
CA SER A 19 -7.64 -2.94 0.37
C SER A 19 -6.26 -3.37 -0.07
N ARG A 20 -5.36 -3.60 0.89
CA ARG A 20 -4.06 -4.22 0.60
C ARG A 20 -4.41 -5.59 0.04
N TYR A 21 -4.27 -5.75 -1.28
CA TYR A 21 -4.25 -7.08 -1.89
C TYR A 21 -3.29 -7.94 -1.08
N ASP A 22 -3.71 -9.15 -0.76
CA ASP A 22 -2.82 -10.10 -0.10
C ASP A 22 -1.69 -10.53 -1.05
N LEU A 23 -0.63 -11.08 -0.46
CA LEU A 23 0.56 -11.49 -1.20
C LEU A 23 0.22 -12.55 -2.26
N GLU A 24 -0.78 -13.38 -2.02
CA GLU A 24 -1.25 -14.41 -2.94
C GLU A 24 -1.85 -13.81 -4.21
N THR A 25 -2.75 -12.84 -4.07
CA THR A 25 -3.35 -12.11 -5.20
C THR A 25 -2.29 -11.38 -6.02
N ILE A 26 -1.31 -10.75 -5.34
CA ILE A 26 -0.21 -10.06 -6.03
C ILE A 26 0.65 -11.07 -6.80
N ASN A 27 0.97 -12.21 -6.21
CA ASN A 27 1.78 -13.24 -6.87
C ASN A 27 1.03 -13.90 -8.04
N GLU A 28 -0.29 -14.06 -7.96
CA GLU A 28 -1.10 -14.51 -9.08
C GLU A 28 -0.97 -13.57 -10.29
N ALA A 29 -1.14 -12.27 -10.09
CA ALA A 29 -0.96 -11.28 -11.15
C ALA A 29 0.48 -11.32 -11.72
N ARG A 30 1.49 -11.52 -10.86
CA ARG A 30 2.89 -11.64 -11.30
C ARG A 30 3.12 -12.88 -12.16
N ARG A 31 2.54 -14.03 -11.81
CA ARG A 31 2.60 -15.26 -12.62
C ARG A 31 2.00 -15.05 -14.01
N LEU A 32 0.83 -14.40 -14.10
CA LEU A 32 0.17 -14.10 -15.38
C LEU A 32 1.02 -13.20 -16.29
N LEU A 33 1.87 -12.35 -15.71
CA LEU A 33 2.78 -11.45 -16.43
C LEU A 33 4.18 -12.04 -16.65
N GLY A 34 4.43 -13.29 -16.25
CA GLY A 34 5.76 -13.92 -16.34
C GLY A 34 6.80 -13.28 -15.40
N LEU A 35 6.36 -12.59 -14.35
CA LEU A 35 7.22 -11.97 -13.34
C LEU A 35 7.48 -12.95 -12.19
N LYS A 36 8.67 -12.85 -11.57
CA LYS A 36 9.01 -13.61 -10.37
C LYS A 36 8.09 -13.24 -9.21
N GLU A 37 7.66 -14.22 -8.43
CA GLU A 37 6.91 -14.00 -7.18
C GLU A 37 7.69 -13.16 -6.17
N ILE A 38 6.96 -12.48 -5.29
CA ILE A 38 7.49 -11.73 -4.16
C ILE A 38 7.14 -12.45 -2.85
N SER A 39 8.03 -12.37 -1.88
CA SER A 39 7.83 -12.87 -0.53
C SER A 39 7.95 -11.74 0.48
N SER A 40 7.27 -11.89 1.63
CA SER A 40 7.55 -11.07 2.80
C SER A 40 8.86 -11.54 3.43
N LEU A 41 9.84 -10.66 3.51
CA LEU A 41 11.11 -10.92 4.17
C LEU A 41 11.12 -10.23 5.54
N ASP A 42 11.57 -10.95 6.56
CA ASP A 42 11.91 -10.35 7.84
C ASP A 42 13.24 -9.60 7.70
N LYS A 43 13.24 -8.32 8.08
CA LYS A 43 14.36 -7.40 7.91
C LYS A 43 14.57 -6.56 9.15
N GLU A 44 15.77 -6.01 9.30
CA GLU A 44 16.09 -5.03 10.32
C GLU A 44 16.07 -3.61 9.75
N CYS A 45 15.42 -2.67 10.45
CA CYS A 45 15.37 -1.27 10.03
C CYS A 45 16.73 -0.58 10.21
N LEU A 46 17.28 0.03 9.16
CA LEU A 46 18.57 0.72 9.23
C LEU A 46 18.61 1.92 10.18
N ARG A 47 17.48 2.53 10.54
CA ARG A 47 17.44 3.71 11.42
C ARG A 47 17.26 3.34 12.89
N CYS A 48 16.43 2.35 13.20
CA CYS A 48 16.03 2.05 14.58
C CYS A 48 16.31 0.61 15.01
N SER A 49 16.93 -0.20 14.15
CA SER A 49 17.26 -1.61 14.38
C SER A 49 16.08 -2.52 14.77
N ARG A 50 14.84 -2.04 14.60
CA ARG A 50 13.66 -2.87 14.87
C ARG A 50 13.41 -3.85 13.73
N PRO A 51 13.06 -5.11 14.03
CA PRO A 51 12.63 -6.05 13.01
C PRO A 51 11.32 -5.59 12.38
N PHE A 52 11.17 -5.78 11.07
CA PHE A 52 9.96 -5.48 10.32
C PHE A 52 9.83 -6.38 9.08
N LYS A 53 8.60 -6.56 8.60
CA LYS A 53 8.32 -7.30 7.36
C LYS A 53 8.32 -6.36 6.16
N SER A 54 8.92 -6.80 5.06
CA SER A 54 8.87 -6.10 3.78
C SER A 54 8.56 -7.04 2.62
N GLU A 55 7.67 -6.60 1.75
CA GLU A 55 7.38 -7.21 0.46
C GLU A 55 8.45 -6.73 -0.55
N GLY A 56 9.60 -7.41 -0.58
CA GLY A 56 10.70 -7.16 -1.51
C GLY A 56 11.97 -6.52 -0.92
N ASP A 57 13.05 -6.57 -1.71
CA ASP A 57 14.43 -6.29 -1.28
C ASP A 57 14.75 -4.80 -1.09
N HIS A 58 14.02 -3.92 -1.77
CA HIS A 58 14.33 -2.50 -1.85
C HIS A 58 14.08 -1.72 -0.54
N ASN A 59 13.16 -2.16 0.32
CA ASN A 59 12.92 -1.48 1.59
C ASN A 59 13.97 -1.80 2.64
N ARG A 60 14.47 -0.73 3.26
CA ARG A 60 15.49 -0.75 4.32
C ARG A 60 15.03 -0.09 5.64
N LEU A 61 13.84 0.51 5.65
CA LEU A 61 13.29 1.23 6.79
C LEU A 61 11.91 0.66 7.16
N CYS A 62 11.63 0.55 8.45
CA CYS A 62 10.30 0.21 8.95
C CYS A 62 9.30 1.33 8.69
N ASP A 63 8.00 1.02 8.76
CA ASP A 63 6.90 1.97 8.49
C ASP A 63 6.99 3.25 9.32
N ASN A 64 7.43 3.14 10.58
CA ASN A 64 7.59 4.29 11.45
C ASN A 64 8.73 5.22 10.97
N CYS A 65 9.88 4.66 10.62
CA CYS A 65 11.04 5.44 10.20
C CYS A 65 10.89 6.02 8.78
N ARG A 66 10.06 5.40 7.93
CA ARG A 66 9.71 5.94 6.60
C ARG A 66 8.93 7.26 6.71
N LYS A 67 7.96 7.34 7.61
CA LYS A 67 7.11 8.54 7.79
C LYS A 67 7.87 9.78 8.28
N ILE A 68 9.01 9.60 8.94
CA ILE A 68 9.84 10.71 9.44
C ILE A 68 10.69 11.32 8.31
N SER A 69 10.83 10.62 7.18
CA SER A 69 11.75 10.99 6.10
C SER A 69 11.05 11.69 4.91
N VAL A 70 9.77 12.04 5.04
CA VAL A 70 8.93 12.80 4.10
C VAL A 70 8.36 14.01 4.81
#